data_AF-A0A845S3L3-F1
#
_entry.id   AF-A0A845S3L3-F1
#
_cell.length_a   1.000
_cell.length_b   1.000
_cell.length_c   1.000
_cell.angle_alpha   90.00
_cell.angle_beta   90.00
_cell.angle_gamma   90.00
#
_symmetry.space_group_name_H-M   'P 1'
#
loop_
_entity.id
_entity.type
_entity.pdbx_description
1 polymer ?
#
loop_
_entity_poly.entity_id
_entity_poly.type
_entity_poly.pdbx_seq_one_letter_code
_entity_poly.pdbx_strand_id
1 'polypeptide(L)'
;HHTIYFGDSYKDLLNKIFEEKILTDDISYYLHRPTATDPTMAPKDKDCFYVLVPVPNNLSKIKWDQEAERFKKIIIKKLSSTLLPNIEEYIENDFYITPDYFEKELRTLHGSGFSIQPLFSQSAYFRFHNKSEIYKGLFFVGAGTHPGAGIPGVLSSAKILDRIVPKII
;
A
#
# COMPACT_ATOMS: atom_id res chain seq x y z
N HIS A 1 -7.21 -16.93 5.19
CA HIS A 1 -7.29 -16.02 4.02
C HIS A 1 -6.62 -14.67 4.34
N HIS A 2 -7.09 -13.89 5.33
CA HIS A 2 -6.45 -12.64 5.77
C HIS A 2 -5.99 -12.73 7.23
N THR A 3 -4.79 -12.24 7.52
CA THR A 3 -4.23 -12.21 8.88
C THR A 3 -3.49 -10.89 9.12
N ILE A 4 -3.69 -10.27 10.28
CA ILE A 4 -2.90 -9.12 10.73
C ILE A 4 -2.06 -9.59 11.92
N TYR A 5 -0.75 -9.32 11.85
CA TYR A 5 0.16 -9.52 12.95
C TYR A 5 0.63 -8.16 13.48
N PHE A 6 0.48 -7.96 14.79
CA PHE A 6 0.97 -6.78 15.48
C PHE A 6 2.30 -7.09 16.15
N GLY A 7 3.30 -6.25 15.89
CA GLY A 7 4.56 -6.23 16.63
C GLY A 7 4.39 -5.69 18.05
N ASP A 8 5.48 -5.68 18.82
CA ASP A 8 5.43 -5.38 20.26
C ASP A 8 5.09 -3.91 20.54
N SER A 9 5.55 -2.99 19.68
CA SER A 9 5.35 -1.54 19.84
C SER A 9 4.65 -0.89 18.65
N TYR A 10 3.38 -1.22 18.41
CA TYR A 10 2.59 -0.67 17.29
C TYR A 10 2.55 0.86 17.24
N LYS A 11 2.36 1.54 18.39
CA LYS A 11 2.30 3.01 18.44
C LYS A 11 3.64 3.65 18.04
N ASP A 12 4.74 3.10 18.53
CA ASP A 12 6.07 3.61 18.22
C ASP A 12 6.45 3.33 16.76
N LEU A 13 6.02 2.18 16.21
CA LEU A 13 6.15 1.87 14.80
C LEU A 13 5.48 2.95 13.92
N LEU A 14 4.24 3.35 14.26
CA LEU A 14 3.55 4.42 13.53
C LEU A 14 4.31 5.75 13.65
N ASN A 15 4.81 6.11 14.83
CA ASN A 15 5.59 7.34 15.02
C ASN A 15 6.87 7.34 14.16
N LYS A 16 7.62 6.23 14.16
CA LYS A 16 8.82 6.06 13.35
C LYS A 16 8.53 6.20 11.86
N ILE A 17 7.42 5.63 11.39
CA ILE A 17 7.03 5.67 9.97
C ILE A 17 6.55 7.06 9.56
N PHE A 18 5.59 7.63 10.29
CA PHE A 18 4.87 8.82 9.87
C PHE A 18 5.54 10.12 10.30
N GLU A 19 6.26 10.15 11.41
CA GLU A 19 6.92 11.37 11.90
C GLU A 19 8.43 11.31 11.60
N GLU A 20 9.12 10.31 12.14
CA GLU A 20 10.59 10.24 12.11
C GLU A 20 11.15 9.79 10.75
N LYS A 21 10.34 9.13 9.92
CA LYS A 21 10.72 8.55 8.61
C LYS A 21 11.84 7.50 8.70
N ILE A 22 11.84 6.70 9.76
CA ILE A 22 12.85 5.68 10.03
C ILE A 22 12.30 4.29 9.71
N LEU A 23 13.11 3.47 9.02
CA LEU A 23 12.84 2.05 8.83
C LEU A 23 13.24 1.28 10.09
N THR A 24 12.34 0.46 10.62
CA THR A 24 12.58 -0.31 11.86
C THR A 24 12.37 -1.79 11.62
N ASP A 25 13.14 -2.61 12.35
CA ASP A 25 13.08 -4.07 12.26
C ASP A 25 11.92 -4.66 13.11
N ASP A 26 11.35 -3.90 14.05
CA ASP A 26 10.11 -4.27 14.77
C ASP A 26 8.89 -3.96 13.90
N ILE A 27 8.46 -4.95 13.13
CA ILE A 27 7.41 -4.79 12.13
C ILE A 27 6.06 -5.35 12.60
N SER A 28 5.00 -4.67 12.18
CA SER A 28 3.65 -5.24 12.06
C SER A 28 3.38 -5.51 10.59
N TYR A 29 2.65 -6.57 10.27
CA TYR A 29 2.40 -6.94 8.87
C TYR A 29 1.00 -7.49 8.66
N TYR A 30 0.53 -7.35 7.42
CA TYR A 30 -0.66 -8.00 6.92
C TYR A 30 -0.24 -9.14 5.99
N LEU A 31 -0.78 -10.33 6.24
CA LEU A 31 -0.56 -11.54 5.45
C LEU A 31 -1.85 -11.92 4.74
N HIS A 32 -1.77 -12.09 3.43
CA HIS A 32 -2.85 -12.59 2.58
C HIS A 32 -2.45 -13.91 1.95
N ARG A 33 -3.29 -14.93 2.14
CA ARG A 33 -3.20 -16.25 1.50
C ARG A 33 -4.44 -16.46 0.63
N PRO A 34 -4.44 -15.99 -0.64
CA PRO A 34 -5.59 -16.12 -1.53
C PRO A 34 -5.96 -17.58 -1.84
N THR A 35 -4.98 -18.48 -1.87
CA THR A 35 -5.17 -19.93 -2.12
C THR A 35 -6.06 -20.62 -1.08
N ALA A 36 -6.24 -20.02 0.10
CA ALA A 36 -7.20 -20.50 1.09
C ALA A 36 -8.67 -20.36 0.62
N THR A 37 -8.93 -19.58 -0.42
CA THR A 37 -10.26 -19.40 -1.01
C THR A 37 -10.31 -19.80 -2.47
N ASP A 38 -9.25 -19.51 -3.23
CA ASP A 38 -9.15 -19.90 -4.64
C ASP A 38 -7.88 -20.71 -4.89
N PRO A 39 -7.97 -22.05 -4.94
CA PRO A 39 -6.82 -22.92 -5.20
C PRO A 39 -6.13 -22.67 -6.54
N THR A 40 -6.77 -21.98 -7.49
CA THR A 40 -6.17 -21.67 -8.81
C THR A 40 -5.12 -20.56 -8.75
N MET A 41 -5.02 -19.86 -7.63
CA MET A 41 -4.04 -18.80 -7.38
C MET A 41 -2.60 -19.31 -7.16
N ALA A 42 -2.40 -20.64 -7.12
CA ALA A 42 -1.09 -21.26 -7.11
C ALA A 42 -1.10 -22.59 -7.88
N PRO A 43 0.07 -23.14 -8.26
CA PRO A 43 0.16 -24.50 -8.74
C PRO A 43 -0.36 -25.52 -7.72
N LYS A 44 -0.67 -26.72 -8.21
CA LYS A 44 -1.12 -27.83 -7.35
C LYS A 44 -0.13 -28.07 -6.20
N ASP A 45 -0.67 -28.28 -5.00
CA ASP A 45 0.06 -28.55 -3.76
C ASP A 45 0.97 -27.39 -3.29
N LYS A 46 0.70 -26.15 -3.76
CA LYS A 46 1.42 -24.94 -3.36
C LYS A 46 0.47 -23.86 -2.84
N ASP A 47 1.05 -22.86 -2.19
CA ASP A 47 0.35 -21.67 -1.73
C ASP A 47 0.96 -20.40 -2.33
N CYS A 48 0.12 -19.38 -2.53
CA CYS A 48 0.56 -18.03 -2.83
C CYS A 48 0.34 -17.16 -1.60
N PHE A 49 1.32 -16.33 -1.26
CA PHE A 49 1.24 -15.39 -0.15
C PHE A 49 1.63 -13.99 -0.61
N TYR A 50 0.92 -13.00 -0.07
CA TYR A 50 1.26 -11.59 -0.16
C TYR A 50 1.43 -11.02 1.25
N VAL A 51 2.51 -10.29 1.47
CA VAL A 51 2.82 -9.66 2.75
C VAL A 51 2.93 -8.15 2.56
N LEU A 52 2.16 -7.40 3.31
CA LEU A 52 2.20 -5.94 3.34
C LEU A 52 2.77 -5.47 4.67
N VAL A 53 3.83 -4.67 4.61
CA VAL A 53 4.47 -4.05 5.77
C VAL A 53 4.46 -2.53 5.59
N PRO A 54 3.96 -1.75 6.55
CA PRO A 54 4.00 -0.31 6.46
C PRO A 54 5.45 0.18 6.61
N VAL A 55 5.86 1.08 5.73
CA VAL A 55 7.22 1.66 5.68
C VAL A 55 7.13 3.17 5.46
N PRO A 56 8.16 3.96 5.80
CA PRO A 56 8.21 5.36 5.44
C PRO A 56 8.13 5.55 3.92
N ASN A 57 7.52 6.66 3.50
CA ASN A 57 7.54 7.07 2.09
C ASN A 57 8.93 7.64 1.71
N ASN A 58 9.11 8.03 0.45
CA ASN A 58 10.42 8.44 -0.08
C ASN A 58 10.96 9.77 0.47
N LEU A 59 10.18 10.51 1.28
CA LEU A 59 10.74 11.63 2.07
C LEU A 59 11.79 11.15 3.08
N SER A 60 11.76 9.87 3.45
CA SER A 60 12.78 9.22 4.28
C SER A 60 14.17 9.16 3.65
N LYS A 61 14.27 9.25 2.32
CA LYS A 61 15.52 9.06 1.56
C LYS A 61 16.15 7.68 1.77
N ILE A 62 15.36 6.69 2.17
CA ILE A 62 15.81 5.29 2.24
C ILE A 62 16.23 4.83 0.84
N LYS A 63 17.43 4.26 0.75
CA LYS A 63 17.96 3.67 -0.47
C LYS A 63 17.46 2.25 -0.62
N TRP A 64 16.29 2.09 -1.24
CA TRP A 64 15.63 0.79 -1.36
C TRP A 64 16.41 -0.23 -2.20
N ASP A 65 17.24 0.22 -3.13
CA ASP A 65 18.22 -0.61 -3.86
C ASP A 65 19.21 -1.34 -2.94
N GLN A 66 19.45 -0.79 -1.73
CA GLN A 66 20.38 -1.35 -0.74
C GLN A 66 19.64 -2.02 0.42
N GLU A 67 18.50 -1.46 0.84
CA GLU A 67 17.77 -1.91 2.03
C GLU A 67 16.72 -3.00 1.76
N ALA A 68 16.17 -3.10 0.54
CA ALA A 68 15.02 -3.97 0.29
C ALA A 68 15.31 -5.45 0.58
N GLU A 69 16.49 -5.94 0.18
CA GLU A 69 16.85 -7.34 0.40
C GLU A 69 17.08 -7.66 1.89
N ARG A 70 17.69 -6.73 2.64
CA ARG A 70 17.83 -6.85 4.10
C ARG A 70 16.45 -6.88 4.76
N PHE A 71 15.57 -5.99 4.36
CA PHE A 71 14.23 -5.87 4.93
C PHE A 71 13.35 -7.08 4.60
N LYS A 72 13.44 -7.62 3.37
CA LYS A 72 12.78 -8.88 2.99
C LYS A 72 13.17 -10.02 3.94
N LYS A 73 14.47 -10.16 4.26
CA LYS A 73 14.95 -11.20 5.20
C LYS A 73 14.38 -11.02 6.61
N ILE A 74 14.19 -9.78 7.07
CA ILE A 74 13.54 -9.50 8.36
C ILE A 74 12.08 -9.97 8.34
N ILE A 75 11.35 -9.66 7.25
CA ILE A 75 9.95 -10.08 7.08
C ILE A 75 9.83 -11.60 7.08
N ILE A 76 10.66 -12.29 6.28
CA ILE A 76 10.67 -13.75 6.20
C ILE A 76 10.97 -14.36 7.57
N LYS A 77 12.00 -13.87 8.26
CA LYS A 77 12.35 -14.33 9.61
C LYS A 77 11.20 -14.12 10.60
N LYS A 78 10.51 -12.98 10.53
CA LYS A 78 9.36 -12.69 11.40
C LYS A 78 8.19 -13.63 11.09
N LEU A 79 7.90 -13.93 9.83
CA LEU A 79 6.90 -14.92 9.43
C LEU A 79 7.26 -16.31 9.96
N SER A 80 8.52 -16.71 9.81
CA SER A 80 9.06 -17.99 10.29
C SER A 80 8.90 -18.15 11.80
N SER A 81 9.24 -17.12 12.57
CA SER A 81 9.15 -17.15 14.03
C SER A 81 7.72 -16.99 14.56
N THR A 82 6.70 -16.82 13.71
CA THR A 82 5.33 -16.51 14.16
C THR A 82 4.28 -17.43 13.56
N LEU A 83 3.95 -17.26 12.27
CA LEU A 83 2.78 -17.90 11.64
C LEU A 83 3.14 -19.00 10.65
N LEU A 84 4.35 -18.99 10.08
CA LEU A 84 4.76 -19.89 9.02
C LEU A 84 6.14 -20.50 9.32
N PRO A 85 6.24 -21.44 10.28
CA PRO A 85 7.52 -22.02 10.68
C PRO A 85 8.31 -22.57 9.49
N ASN A 86 9.61 -22.22 9.44
CA ASN A 86 10.56 -22.65 8.42
C ASN A 86 10.18 -22.22 6.99
N ILE A 87 9.41 -21.13 6.82
CA ILE A 87 8.99 -20.63 5.50
C ILE A 87 10.16 -20.41 4.56
N GLU A 88 11.36 -20.09 5.07
CA GLU A 88 12.59 -19.96 4.30
C GLU A 88 12.87 -21.17 3.40
N GLU A 89 12.51 -22.38 3.85
CA GLU A 89 12.77 -23.64 3.15
C GLU A 89 11.75 -23.91 2.02
N TYR A 90 10.60 -23.22 2.04
CA TYR A 90 9.48 -23.46 1.13
C TYR A 90 9.28 -22.35 0.09
N ILE A 91 10.06 -21.27 0.15
CA ILE A 91 10.00 -20.19 -0.83
C ILE A 91 10.67 -20.65 -2.13
N GLU A 92 9.86 -20.91 -3.16
CA GLU A 92 10.37 -21.24 -4.49
C GLU A 92 10.64 -19.98 -5.35
N ASN A 93 9.79 -18.97 -5.20
CA ASN A 93 9.90 -17.70 -5.92
C ASN A 93 9.43 -16.56 -5.00
N ASP A 94 10.17 -15.46 -5.02
CA ASP A 94 9.79 -14.22 -4.34
C ASP A 94 10.06 -13.00 -5.23
N PHE A 95 9.33 -11.92 -4.94
CA PHE A 95 9.65 -10.59 -5.41
C PHE A 95 9.08 -9.57 -4.41
N TYR A 96 9.51 -8.32 -4.53
CA TYR A 96 9.03 -7.25 -3.67
C TYR A 96 8.77 -5.97 -4.47
N ILE A 97 7.91 -5.13 -3.91
CA ILE A 97 7.59 -3.81 -4.41
C ILE A 97 7.87 -2.82 -3.27
N THR A 98 8.66 -1.78 -3.56
CA THR A 98 9.03 -0.75 -2.60
C THR A 98 8.38 0.59 -2.96
N PRO A 99 8.39 1.59 -2.06
CA PRO A 99 7.96 2.96 -2.38
C PRO A 99 8.54 3.53 -3.68
N ASP A 100 9.76 3.15 -4.06
CA ASP A 100 10.37 3.53 -5.34
C ASP A 100 9.54 3.12 -6.57
N TYR A 101 8.95 1.93 -6.56
CA TYR A 101 8.07 1.47 -7.63
C TYR A 101 6.81 2.33 -7.71
N PHE A 102 6.21 2.65 -6.56
CA PHE A 102 5.02 3.50 -6.49
C PHE A 102 5.31 4.89 -7.09
N GLU A 103 6.49 5.45 -6.81
CA GLU A 103 6.88 6.76 -7.34
C GLU A 103 7.23 6.73 -8.83
N LYS A 104 8.04 5.75 -9.26
CA LYS A 104 8.57 5.67 -10.63
C LYS A 104 7.55 5.14 -11.62
N GLU A 105 6.91 4.02 -11.30
CA GLU A 105 6.01 3.29 -12.19
C GLU A 105 4.58 3.78 -12.06
N LEU A 106 4.07 3.90 -10.83
CA LEU A 106 2.69 4.31 -10.57
C LEU A 106 2.48 5.83 -10.45
N ARG A 107 3.57 6.61 -10.51
CA ARG A 107 3.56 8.08 -10.46
C ARG A 107 2.87 8.64 -9.21
N THR A 108 2.96 7.94 -8.09
CA THR A 108 2.44 8.46 -6.83
C THR A 108 3.46 9.37 -6.17
N LEU A 109 2.99 10.51 -5.65
CA LEU A 109 3.86 11.47 -4.99
C LEU A 109 4.55 10.81 -3.78
N HIS A 110 5.88 10.90 -3.73
CA HIS A 110 6.75 10.35 -2.70
C HIS A 110 6.65 8.83 -2.50
N GLY A 111 6.14 8.08 -3.48
CA GLY A 111 5.97 6.63 -3.36
C GLY A 111 4.87 6.24 -2.37
N SER A 112 3.86 7.09 -2.19
CA SER A 112 2.72 6.81 -1.32
C SER A 112 1.86 5.66 -1.87
N GLY A 113 1.56 4.68 -1.01
CA GLY A 113 0.72 3.53 -1.40
C GLY A 113 -0.79 3.83 -1.43
N PHE A 114 -1.24 4.83 -0.65
CA PHE A 114 -2.66 5.17 -0.50
C PHE A 114 -2.96 6.66 -0.72
N SER A 115 -2.10 7.35 -1.49
CA SER A 115 -2.17 8.81 -1.71
C SER A 115 -2.02 9.61 -0.41
N ILE A 116 -2.82 10.66 -0.21
CA ILE A 116 -2.77 11.54 0.96
C ILE A 116 -3.11 10.78 2.25
N GLN A 117 -2.43 11.16 3.33
CA GLN A 117 -2.67 10.61 4.66
C GLN A 117 -4.14 10.84 5.07
N PRO A 118 -4.80 9.89 5.74
CA PRO A 118 -6.19 10.05 6.17
C PRO A 118 -6.30 10.93 7.43
N LEU A 119 -5.69 12.13 7.40
CA LEU A 119 -5.95 13.14 8.41
C LEU A 119 -7.41 13.61 8.26
N PHE A 120 -8.02 14.05 9.35
CA PHE A 120 -9.40 14.57 9.31
C PHE A 120 -9.53 15.71 8.29
N SER A 121 -8.56 16.64 8.27
CA SER A 121 -8.47 17.76 7.32
C SER A 121 -8.18 17.33 5.87
N GLN A 122 -7.87 16.06 5.63
CA GLN A 122 -7.58 15.48 4.31
C GLN A 122 -8.60 14.38 3.94
N SER A 123 -9.70 14.28 4.67
CA SER A 123 -10.71 13.23 4.52
C SER A 123 -12.03 13.75 3.97
N ALA A 124 -12.77 12.85 3.31
CA ALA A 124 -14.12 13.07 2.79
C ALA A 124 -14.27 14.37 1.97
N TYR A 125 -15.00 15.34 2.52
CA TYR A 125 -15.28 16.62 1.87
C TYR A 125 -14.02 17.49 1.67
N PHE A 126 -13.04 17.37 2.56
CA PHE A 126 -11.80 18.17 2.48
C PHE A 126 -10.76 17.62 1.49
N ARG A 127 -11.11 16.56 0.74
CA ARG A 127 -10.28 16.07 -0.36
C ARG A 127 -10.34 17.01 -1.55
N PHE A 128 -9.31 16.95 -2.40
CA PHE A 128 -9.36 17.60 -3.70
C PHE A 128 -10.59 17.14 -4.48
N HIS A 129 -11.37 18.12 -4.97
CA HIS A 129 -12.60 17.86 -5.69
C HIS A 129 -12.33 17.33 -7.11
N ASN A 130 -13.30 16.61 -7.67
CA ASN A 130 -13.21 16.04 -9.02
C ASN A 130 -13.19 17.08 -10.15
N LYS A 131 -13.43 18.35 -9.87
CA LYS A 131 -13.38 19.46 -10.83
C LYS A 131 -12.38 20.49 -10.36
N SER A 132 -11.53 20.97 -11.27
CA SER A 132 -10.61 22.06 -10.97
C SER A 132 -11.36 23.35 -10.64
N GLU A 133 -10.95 24.01 -9.57
CA GLU A 133 -11.42 25.35 -9.18
C GLU A 133 -10.79 26.46 -10.03
N ILE A 134 -9.65 26.17 -10.68
CA ILE A 134 -8.84 27.14 -11.42
C ILE A 134 -9.09 27.03 -12.93
N TYR A 135 -9.09 25.80 -13.47
CA TYR A 135 -9.15 25.57 -14.91
C TYR A 135 -10.49 24.98 -15.34
N LYS A 136 -11.18 25.65 -16.26
CA LYS A 136 -12.41 25.12 -16.86
C LYS A 136 -12.08 23.90 -17.72
N GLY A 137 -12.87 22.84 -17.58
CA GLY A 137 -12.71 21.59 -18.34
C GLY A 137 -11.66 20.62 -17.80
N LEU A 138 -10.98 20.95 -16.70
CA LEU A 138 -10.05 20.04 -16.02
C LEU A 138 -10.75 19.28 -14.90
N PHE A 139 -10.67 17.96 -14.94
CA PHE A 139 -11.27 17.04 -13.98
C PHE A 139 -10.24 16.07 -13.41
N PHE A 140 -10.47 15.63 -12.18
CA PHE A 140 -9.60 14.71 -11.45
C PHE A 140 -10.38 13.45 -11.05
N VAL A 141 -9.70 12.31 -11.09
CA VAL A 141 -10.22 11.00 -10.68
C VAL A 141 -9.09 10.20 -10.07
N GLY A 142 -9.38 9.46 -8.99
CA GLY A 142 -8.42 8.55 -8.38
C GLY A 142 -8.40 8.64 -6.86
N ALA A 143 -7.42 7.95 -6.27
CA ALA A 143 -7.35 7.72 -4.83
C ALA A 143 -7.04 9.00 -4.00
N GLY A 144 -6.44 10.01 -4.63
CA GLY A 144 -6.16 11.31 -4.01
C GLY A 144 -7.31 12.31 -4.13
N THR A 145 -8.28 12.02 -4.98
CA THR A 145 -9.44 12.87 -5.24
C THR A 145 -10.63 12.38 -4.41
N HIS A 146 -11.62 13.23 -4.19
CA HIS A 146 -12.90 12.83 -3.65
C HIS A 146 -13.49 11.63 -4.44
N PRO A 147 -14.11 10.64 -3.77
CA PRO A 147 -14.34 10.51 -2.32
C PRO A 147 -13.16 9.92 -1.53
N GLY A 148 -12.17 9.31 -2.18
CA GLY A 148 -10.93 8.88 -1.53
C GLY A 148 -10.31 7.62 -2.08
N ALA A 149 -9.40 7.05 -1.29
CA ALA A 149 -8.60 5.89 -1.65
C ALA A 149 -9.37 4.55 -1.56
N GLY A 150 -8.74 3.49 -2.08
CA GLY A 150 -9.31 2.15 -2.17
C GLY A 150 -10.17 1.95 -3.41
N ILE A 151 -10.36 0.70 -3.84
CA ILE A 151 -11.10 0.35 -5.05
C ILE A 151 -12.51 1.00 -5.07
N PRO A 152 -13.33 0.91 -4.00
CA PRO A 152 -14.64 1.55 -4.00
C PRO A 152 -14.57 3.07 -4.12
N GLY A 153 -13.58 3.71 -3.48
CA GLY A 153 -13.37 5.15 -3.52
C GLY A 153 -12.99 5.65 -4.91
N VAL A 154 -12.04 4.97 -5.56
CA VAL A 154 -11.59 5.27 -6.93
C VAL A 154 -12.71 5.08 -7.94
N LEU A 155 -13.46 3.97 -7.86
CA LEU A 155 -14.60 3.72 -8.76
C LEU A 155 -15.71 4.76 -8.57
N SER A 156 -15.99 5.14 -7.33
CA SER A 156 -16.95 6.20 -7.03
C SER A 156 -16.48 7.56 -7.57
N SER A 157 -15.17 7.85 -7.48
CA SER A 157 -14.55 9.04 -8.07
C SER A 157 -14.80 9.08 -9.58
N ALA A 158 -14.61 7.96 -10.28
CA ALA A 158 -14.89 7.86 -11.71
C ALA A 158 -16.37 8.06 -12.03
N LYS A 159 -17.27 7.45 -11.25
CA LYS A 159 -18.73 7.58 -11.43
C LYS A 159 -19.24 9.01 -11.20
N ILE A 160 -18.56 9.81 -10.39
CA ILE A 160 -18.89 11.23 -10.23
C ILE A 160 -18.65 11.99 -11.54
N LEU A 161 -17.60 11.62 -12.30
CA LEU A 161 -17.28 12.27 -13.58
C LEU A 161 -18.41 12.14 -14.60
N ASP A 162 -19.13 11.02 -14.64
CA ASP A 162 -20.30 10.84 -15.52
C ASP A 162 -21.38 11.92 -15.34
N ARG A 163 -21.42 12.56 -14.16
CA ARG A 163 -22.40 13.60 -13.83
C ARG A 163 -21.88 15.02 -14.07
N ILE A 164 -20.58 15.24 -13.90
CA ILE A 164 -20.00 16.59 -13.87
C ILE A 164 -19.21 16.95 -15.14
N VAL A 165 -18.77 15.96 -15.91
CA VAL A 165 -18.15 16.17 -17.21
C VAL A 165 -19.26 16.47 -18.23
N PRO A 166 -19.24 17.62 -18.91
CA PRO A 166 -20.21 17.92 -19.95
C PRO A 166 -20.15 16.87 -21.06
N LYS A 167 -21.32 16.43 -21.55
CA LYS A 167 -21.37 15.58 -22.74
C LYS A 167 -20.81 16.37 -23.91
N ILE A 168 -19.87 15.78 -24.65
CA ILE A 168 -19.42 16.32 -25.92
C ILE A 168 -20.59 16.12 -26.89
N ILE A 169 -21.15 17.23 -27.38
CA ILE A 169 -22.19 17.27 -28.43
C ILE A 169 -21.49 17.29 -29.78
#